data_AF-A0A3M1N6Z1-F1
#
_entry.id   AF-A0A3M1N6Z1-F1
#
_cell.length_a   1.000
_cell.length_b   1.000
_cell.length_c   1.000
_cell.angle_alpha   90.00
_cell.angle_beta   90.00
_cell.angle_gamma   90.00
#
_symmetry.space_group_name_H-M   'P 1'
#
loop_
_entity.id
_entity.type
_entity.pdbx_description
1 polymer ?
#
loop_
_entity_poly.entity_id
_entity_poly.type
_entity_poly.pdbx_seq_one_letter_code
_entity_poly.pdbx_strand_id
1 'polypeptide(L)'
;MLSQPLRAQQNAFGCALSVLALLFAAMLTVLALLLPPFSIGDQLFGTPFVPLNSRLVFQDLILTAGGASGLNIRLSRFEAAAFKASSLPNDEVLLRAREALPKALKPFSPIYRLEQRGAPPETLTIAFALPAGIEPAQADLYGYDAPSARWQFLPAQRAMIDERLSLVAVLNGAQRLPDALVIARLAPQAPMLSVVIEAGQALEPEIAAMANVVHPAGLVPNAEGALDGALPSGVTFGNGYAVVPLIRNYRGASAPDAALVERLLSDPERRQVHLERLLEFALSQPYSGIALEYLGLPLRLRDAYSAFIAELAAALRAEGKSLTLVLPFPEQAGAQFETGGYDWRQLGAQADSVQVILPYNPRDYLPEGAVRRVLAWAVGEISRAKLHAVISLRSVAQEGSQWTPIGYRQALEPLSELRVTPEGILKPEQTVQLQIAPERAEFGIEANMPVVRYKSAEGSFIRAIWLMTNSALRDRLGALLIGNWAGVQVPDLAAEGAYRQGASVLMEYKTYRPGQTWFVPVPADLAVRWRASVGTLTLAEQVEGIGQPFRFTPDGTYRDIQVSAVLAELDFPLARTTLQVAR
;
A
#
# COMPACT_ATOMS: atom_id res chain seq x y z
N MET A 1 -11.31 113.77 -2.09
CA MET A 1 -12.01 112.46 -2.08
C MET A 1 -10.99 111.41 -1.71
N LEU A 2 -11.16 110.79 -0.53
CA LEU A 2 -10.26 109.81 0.08
C LEU A 2 -10.76 108.39 -0.23
N SER A 3 -9.86 107.51 -0.66
CA SER A 3 -10.12 106.06 -0.79
C SER A 3 -9.45 105.31 0.36
N GLN A 4 -10.25 104.62 1.19
CA GLN A 4 -9.79 103.57 2.11
C GLN A 4 -10.15 102.20 1.55
N PRO A 5 -9.29 101.18 1.67
CA PRO A 5 -9.66 99.77 1.48
C PRO A 5 -9.82 99.06 2.85
N LEU A 6 -10.22 97.78 2.79
CA LEU A 6 -10.25 96.69 3.81
C LEU A 6 -11.69 96.25 4.15
N ARG A 7 -12.06 94.96 4.22
CA ARG A 7 -11.30 93.72 4.43
C ARG A 7 -12.15 92.53 3.94
N ALA A 8 -11.55 91.57 3.25
CA ALA A 8 -12.18 90.28 2.96
C ALA A 8 -12.17 89.41 4.23
N GLN A 9 -13.34 88.95 4.67
CA GLN A 9 -13.47 87.91 5.69
C GLN A 9 -12.87 86.62 5.12
N GLN A 10 -11.71 86.21 5.63
CA GLN A 10 -11.10 84.92 5.30
C GLN A 10 -11.95 83.80 5.91
N ASN A 11 -12.44 82.91 5.06
CA ASN A 11 -13.16 81.67 5.39
C ASN A 11 -12.24 80.69 6.14
N ALA A 12 -11.98 80.93 7.43
CA ALA A 12 -11.17 80.06 8.28
C ALA A 12 -11.78 78.64 8.45
N PHE A 13 -13.11 78.52 8.34
CA PHE A 13 -13.81 77.23 8.45
C PHE A 13 -13.57 76.28 7.25
N GLY A 14 -13.38 76.83 6.04
CA GLY A 14 -13.12 76.02 4.84
C GLY A 14 -11.74 75.37 4.83
N CYS A 15 -10.71 76.09 5.31
CA CYS A 15 -9.36 75.56 5.47
C CYS A 15 -9.28 74.51 6.59
N ALA A 16 -9.98 74.71 7.72
CA ALA A 16 -9.97 73.74 8.81
C ALA A 16 -10.61 72.40 8.38
N LEU A 17 -11.72 72.45 7.64
CA LEU A 17 -12.41 71.24 7.16
C LEU A 17 -11.59 70.46 6.13
N SER A 18 -10.90 71.16 5.22
CA SER A 18 -10.09 70.53 4.17
C SER A 18 -8.81 69.91 4.74
N VAL A 19 -8.19 70.54 5.76
CA VAL A 19 -7.09 69.93 6.52
C VAL A 19 -7.55 68.67 7.27
N LEU A 20 -8.73 68.70 7.88
CA LEU A 20 -9.28 67.54 8.59
C LEU A 20 -9.58 66.37 7.64
N ALA A 21 -10.15 66.66 6.46
CA ALA A 21 -10.45 65.66 5.44
C ALA A 21 -9.17 65.01 4.86
N LEU A 22 -8.11 65.80 4.65
CA LEU A 22 -6.81 65.30 4.21
C LEU A 22 -6.15 64.41 5.26
N LEU A 23 -6.20 64.80 6.54
CA LEU A 23 -5.68 63.97 7.64
C LEU A 23 -6.45 62.66 7.76
N PHE A 24 -7.78 62.69 7.61
CA PHE A 24 -8.60 61.49 7.64
C PHE A 24 -8.31 60.56 6.44
N ALA A 25 -8.17 61.11 5.23
CA ALA A 25 -7.78 60.34 4.05
C ALA A 25 -6.38 59.74 4.18
N ALA A 26 -5.41 60.48 4.72
CA ALA A 26 -4.08 59.97 5.01
C ALA A 26 -4.12 58.84 6.05
N MET A 27 -4.90 59.00 7.13
CA MET A 27 -5.09 57.97 8.15
C MET A 27 -5.72 56.70 7.56
N LEU A 28 -6.75 56.83 6.73
CA LEU A 28 -7.38 55.70 6.05
C LEU A 28 -6.42 55.02 5.06
N THR A 29 -5.55 55.78 4.39
CA THR A 29 -4.54 55.21 3.48
C THR A 29 -3.49 54.42 4.26
N VAL A 30 -2.99 54.95 5.38
CA VAL A 30 -2.07 54.22 6.26
C VAL A 30 -2.74 52.96 6.82
N LEU A 31 -4.01 53.06 7.23
CA LEU A 31 -4.78 51.92 7.71
C LEU A 31 -5.00 50.86 6.61
N ALA A 32 -5.29 51.28 5.38
CA ALA A 32 -5.42 50.40 4.22
C ALA A 32 -4.11 49.71 3.84
N LEU A 33 -2.96 50.38 4.05
CA LEU A 33 -1.62 49.81 3.84
C LEU A 33 -1.21 48.83 4.94
N LEU A 34 -1.74 48.98 6.16
CA LEU A 34 -1.52 48.06 7.28
C LEU A 34 -2.43 46.82 7.21
N LEU A 35 -3.57 46.91 6.53
CA LEU A 35 -4.51 45.81 6.34
C LEU A 35 -4.20 44.99 5.06
N PRO A 36 -4.73 43.76 4.93
CA PRO A 36 -4.60 42.97 3.71
C PRO A 36 -5.22 43.70 2.51
N PRO A 37 -4.60 43.66 1.31
CA PRO A 37 -3.49 42.78 0.90
C PRO A 37 -2.08 43.32 1.14
N PHE A 38 -1.91 44.55 1.64
CA PHE A 38 -0.60 45.23 1.66
C PHE A 38 0.25 44.91 2.89
N SER A 39 -0.36 44.79 4.08
CA SER A 39 0.28 44.33 5.32
C SER A 39 1.68 44.90 5.57
N ILE A 40 1.90 46.21 5.34
CA ILE A 40 3.22 46.84 5.40
C ILE A 40 3.90 46.69 6.77
N GLY A 41 3.11 46.59 7.85
CA GLY A 41 3.64 46.34 9.20
C GLY A 41 4.39 45.01 9.30
N ASP A 42 3.85 43.94 8.72
CA ASP A 42 4.50 42.62 8.69
C ASP A 42 5.77 42.63 7.82
N GLN A 43 5.77 43.45 6.75
CA GLN A 43 6.94 43.61 5.87
C GLN A 43 8.07 44.42 6.51
N LEU A 44 7.75 45.42 7.34
CA LEU A 44 8.73 46.30 7.99
C LEU A 44 9.28 45.75 9.31
N PHE A 45 8.45 45.05 10.09
CA PHE A 45 8.82 44.61 11.44
C PHE A 45 8.91 43.09 11.59
N GLY A 46 8.55 42.34 10.53
CA GLY A 46 8.44 40.88 10.55
C GLY A 46 7.21 40.41 11.33
N THR A 47 6.72 39.21 11.03
CA THR A 47 5.71 38.57 11.88
C THR A 47 6.33 38.29 13.27
N PRO A 48 5.64 38.57 14.38
CA PRO A 48 6.16 38.27 15.71
C PRO A 48 6.04 36.78 16.04
N PHE A 49 6.85 36.32 16.99
CA PHE A 49 6.65 35.01 17.62
C PHE A 49 5.44 35.07 18.55
N VAL A 50 4.58 34.07 18.46
CA VAL A 50 3.38 33.91 19.31
C VAL A 50 3.56 32.65 20.17
N PRO A 51 3.27 32.71 21.49
CA PRO A 51 3.33 31.52 22.33
C PRO A 51 2.25 30.52 21.91
N LEU A 52 2.67 29.26 21.69
CA LEU A 52 1.75 28.14 21.56
C LEU A 52 1.35 27.69 22.97
N ASN A 53 0.27 28.28 23.49
CA ASN A 53 -0.27 27.90 24.80
C ASN A 53 -0.93 26.51 24.74
N SER A 54 -2.13 26.42 24.17
CA SER A 54 -2.85 25.15 23.95
C SER A 54 -3.19 24.93 22.48
N ARG A 55 -3.63 25.98 21.78
CA ARG A 55 -4.04 25.92 20.38
C ARG A 55 -3.68 27.22 19.67
N LEU A 56 -3.11 27.10 18.47
CA LEU A 56 -2.82 28.21 17.56
C LEU A 56 -3.48 27.90 16.22
N VAL A 57 -4.35 28.79 15.75
CA VAL A 57 -5.01 28.70 14.44
C VAL A 57 -4.42 29.76 13.53
N PHE A 58 -3.96 29.35 12.35
CA PHE A 58 -3.41 30.23 11.33
C PHE A 58 -3.87 29.77 9.95
N GLN A 59 -4.93 30.40 9.43
CA GLN A 59 -5.55 30.06 8.15
C GLN A 59 -6.00 28.59 8.12
N ASP A 60 -5.36 27.76 7.27
CA ASP A 60 -5.67 26.34 7.09
C ASP A 60 -4.85 25.43 8.02
N LEU A 61 -3.97 26.00 8.84
CA LEU A 61 -3.07 25.28 9.74
C LEU A 61 -3.48 25.49 11.20
N ILE A 62 -3.61 24.39 11.94
CA ILE A 62 -3.89 24.40 13.38
C ILE A 62 -2.79 23.60 14.08
N LEU A 63 -2.19 24.23 15.09
CA LEU A 63 -1.21 23.60 15.97
C LEU A 63 -1.82 23.47 17.36
N THR A 64 -1.75 22.28 17.96
CA THR A 64 -2.29 22.01 19.31
C THR A 64 -1.22 21.38 20.18
N ALA A 65 -0.93 21.98 21.33
CA ALA A 65 -0.01 21.44 22.33
C ALA A 65 -0.75 20.52 23.31
N GLY A 66 -0.21 19.34 23.54
CA GLY A 66 -0.59 18.48 24.66
C GLY A 66 0.29 18.77 25.87
N GLY A 67 -0.32 19.26 26.96
CA GLY A 67 0.38 19.65 28.18
C GLY A 67 0.89 21.09 28.16
N ALA A 68 1.78 21.42 29.10
CA ALA A 68 2.40 22.73 29.18
C ALA A 68 3.40 22.92 28.03
N SER A 69 3.42 24.12 27.45
CA SER A 69 4.27 24.45 26.30
C SER A 69 5.02 25.77 26.55
N GLY A 70 6.34 25.73 26.42
CA GLY A 70 7.19 26.92 26.35
C GLY A 70 7.49 27.34 24.90
N LEU A 71 6.82 26.73 23.93
CA LEU A 71 7.10 26.88 22.51
C LEU A 71 6.50 28.19 21.99
N ASN A 72 7.32 29.00 21.36
CA ASN A 72 6.91 30.20 20.64
C ASN A 72 7.09 29.94 19.14
N ILE A 73 6.06 30.25 18.35
CA ILE A 73 5.99 29.93 16.94
C ILE A 73 5.76 31.20 16.13
N ARG A 74 6.46 31.31 15.01
CA ARG A 74 6.17 32.28 13.96
C ARG A 74 5.81 31.53 12.69
N LEU A 75 4.67 31.90 12.09
CA LEU A 75 4.13 31.27 10.89
C LEU A 75 4.09 32.26 9.74
N SER A 76 4.41 31.80 8.54
CA SER A 76 4.24 32.56 7.30
C SER A 76 3.72 31.63 6.20
N ARG A 77 2.90 32.16 5.29
CA ARG A 77 2.21 31.40 4.24
C ARG A 77 2.64 31.89 2.86
N PHE A 78 3.03 30.97 1.98
CA PHE A 78 3.49 31.26 0.63
C PHE A 78 2.68 30.44 -0.37
N GLU A 79 2.03 31.12 -1.32
CA GLU A 79 1.25 30.44 -2.36
C GLU A 79 2.14 29.53 -3.20
N ALA A 80 1.62 28.37 -3.62
CA ALA A 80 2.39 27.38 -4.37
C ALA A 80 2.95 27.95 -5.70
N ALA A 81 2.23 28.89 -6.33
CA ALA A 81 2.70 29.59 -7.51
C ALA A 81 3.87 30.54 -7.20
N ALA A 82 3.78 31.30 -6.11
CA ALA A 82 4.85 32.18 -5.64
C ALA A 82 6.09 31.39 -5.21
N PHE A 83 5.91 30.23 -4.60
CA PHE A 83 7.00 29.32 -4.23
C PHE A 83 7.77 28.80 -5.45
N LYS A 84 7.13 28.70 -6.62
CA LYS A 84 7.78 28.31 -7.87
C LYS A 84 8.37 29.49 -8.64
N ALA A 85 7.92 30.71 -8.36
CA ALA A 85 8.38 31.91 -9.06
C ALA A 85 9.83 32.26 -8.67
N SER A 86 10.49 33.07 -9.51
CA SER A 86 11.87 33.51 -9.28
C SER A 86 12.00 34.40 -8.04
N SER A 87 10.96 35.18 -7.72
CA SER A 87 10.92 36.12 -6.60
C SER A 87 10.30 35.49 -5.35
N LEU A 88 11.10 34.71 -4.62
CA LEU A 88 10.80 34.40 -3.22
C LEU A 88 11.32 35.55 -2.33
N PRO A 89 10.72 35.78 -1.14
CA PRO A 89 11.34 36.65 -0.14
C PRO A 89 12.77 36.19 0.18
N ASN A 90 13.57 37.08 0.74
CA ASN A 90 14.94 36.77 1.16
C ASN A 90 14.95 35.92 2.45
N ASP A 91 14.33 34.74 2.41
CA ASP A 91 14.35 33.70 3.43
C ASP A 91 15.18 32.52 2.89
N GLU A 92 16.38 32.36 3.44
CA GLU A 92 17.33 31.33 3.02
C GLU A 92 16.77 29.91 3.17
N VAL A 93 15.97 29.66 4.21
CA VAL A 93 15.39 28.34 4.45
C VAL A 93 14.34 28.01 3.39
N LEU A 94 13.51 28.98 2.99
CA LEU A 94 12.55 28.79 1.90
C LEU A 94 13.22 28.60 0.54
N LEU A 95 14.31 29.32 0.27
CA LEU A 95 15.08 29.15 -0.96
C LEU A 95 15.66 27.73 -1.05
N ARG A 96 16.29 27.25 0.04
CA ARG A 96 16.79 25.87 0.13
C ARG A 96 15.68 24.83 0.07
N ALA A 97 14.53 25.10 0.71
CA ALA A 97 13.37 24.22 0.64
C ALA A 97 12.83 24.09 -0.79
N ARG A 98 12.84 25.17 -1.57
CA ARG A 98 12.45 25.17 -2.98
C ARG A 98 13.40 24.34 -3.82
N GLU A 99 14.71 24.54 -3.64
CA GLU A 99 15.75 23.79 -4.35
C GLU A 99 15.72 22.30 -4.03
N ALA A 100 15.44 21.96 -2.77
CA ALA A 100 15.36 20.59 -2.30
C ALA A 100 14.03 19.88 -2.60
N LEU A 101 13.00 20.58 -3.11
CA LEU A 101 11.69 19.97 -3.35
C LEU A 101 11.81 18.89 -4.45
N PRO A 102 11.52 17.61 -4.14
CA PRO A 102 11.60 16.54 -5.14
C PRO A 102 10.68 16.83 -6.33
N LYS A 103 11.18 16.65 -7.55
CA LYS A 103 10.40 16.86 -8.80
C LYS A 103 9.14 15.99 -8.86
N ALA A 104 9.14 14.84 -8.18
CA ALA A 104 7.99 13.96 -8.08
C ALA A 104 6.90 14.52 -7.16
N LEU A 105 7.21 15.43 -6.22
CA LEU A 105 6.23 16.04 -5.34
C LEU A 105 5.60 17.27 -5.99
N LYS A 106 4.27 17.24 -6.10
CA LYS A 106 3.46 18.35 -6.63
C LYS A 106 2.65 18.95 -5.48
N PRO A 107 2.99 20.18 -5.02
CA PRO A 107 2.21 20.87 -4.00
C PRO A 107 0.74 21.02 -4.39
N PHE A 108 -0.16 20.70 -3.47
CA PHE A 108 -1.60 20.97 -3.53
C PHE A 108 -1.98 22.16 -2.65
N SER A 109 -1.26 22.40 -1.57
CA SER A 109 -1.46 23.54 -0.68
C SER A 109 -0.42 24.65 -0.92
N PRO A 110 -0.63 25.83 -0.32
CA PRO A 110 0.45 26.76 0.02
C PRO A 110 1.54 26.07 0.85
N ILE A 111 2.74 26.65 0.84
CA ILE A 111 3.85 26.27 1.69
C ILE A 111 3.79 27.13 2.95
N TYR A 112 3.77 26.50 4.12
CA TYR A 112 3.88 27.20 5.39
C TYR A 112 5.34 27.17 5.86
N ARG A 113 5.89 28.32 6.24
CA ARG A 113 7.17 28.45 6.93
C ARG A 113 6.90 28.48 8.43
N LEU A 114 7.60 27.63 9.18
CA LEU A 114 7.45 27.50 10.63
C LEU A 114 8.78 27.78 11.31
N GLU A 115 8.82 28.84 12.12
CA GLU A 115 9.95 29.13 12.97
C GLU A 115 9.56 28.91 14.42
N GLN A 116 10.44 28.27 15.18
CA GLN A 116 10.17 27.91 16.56
C GLN A 116 11.30 28.32 17.50
N ARG A 117 10.94 28.70 18.73
CA ARG A 117 11.85 29.00 19.85
C ARG A 117 11.27 28.46 21.15
N GLY A 118 12.12 28.03 22.07
CA GLY A 118 11.69 27.43 23.34
C GLY A 118 11.50 25.92 23.26
N ALA A 119 11.08 25.33 24.38
CA ALA A 119 10.91 23.88 24.51
C ALA A 119 9.56 23.43 23.90
N PRO A 120 9.54 22.36 23.09
CA PRO A 120 8.30 21.78 22.59
C PRO A 120 7.46 21.15 23.73
N PRO A 121 6.14 21.05 23.56
CA PRO A 121 5.26 20.31 24.48
C PRO A 121 5.51 18.79 24.42
N GLU A 122 4.93 18.03 25.35
CA GLU A 122 5.02 16.55 25.36
C GLU A 122 4.47 15.92 24.07
N THR A 123 3.40 16.51 23.53
CA THR A 123 2.87 16.17 22.22
C THR A 123 2.46 17.43 21.48
N LEU A 124 2.64 17.42 20.16
CA LEU A 124 2.28 18.52 19.28
C LEU A 124 1.50 17.98 18.10
N THR A 125 0.23 18.37 17.99
CA THR A 125 -0.64 17.98 16.89
C THR A 125 -0.67 19.07 15.83
N ILE A 126 -0.39 18.70 14.59
CA ILE A 126 -0.52 19.53 13.40
C ILE A 126 -1.76 19.06 12.66
N ALA A 127 -2.76 19.93 12.51
CA ALA A 127 -3.88 19.70 11.59
C ALA A 127 -3.79 20.70 10.43
N PHE A 128 -3.65 20.18 9.21
CA PHE A 128 -3.57 20.98 8.00
C PHE A 128 -4.76 20.65 7.10
N ALA A 129 -5.69 21.61 6.95
CA ALA A 129 -6.90 21.43 6.18
C ALA A 129 -6.59 21.17 4.69
N LEU A 130 -7.25 20.18 4.11
CA LEU A 130 -7.13 19.90 2.69
C LEU A 130 -7.75 21.05 1.86
N PRO A 131 -7.08 21.49 0.78
CA PRO A 131 -7.69 22.40 -0.17
C PRO A 131 -8.94 21.79 -0.83
N ALA A 132 -9.90 22.64 -1.19
CA ALA A 132 -11.11 22.21 -1.88
C ALA A 132 -10.78 21.61 -3.27
N GLY A 133 -11.55 20.60 -3.69
CA GLY A 133 -11.43 19.98 -5.03
C GLY A 133 -10.25 19.01 -5.20
N ILE A 134 -9.52 18.71 -4.13
CA ILE A 134 -8.47 17.69 -4.14
C ILE A 134 -9.06 16.34 -3.75
N GLU A 135 -8.74 15.29 -4.52
CA GLU A 135 -9.03 13.91 -4.15
C GLU A 135 -8.21 13.53 -2.90
N PRO A 136 -8.83 13.32 -1.72
CA PRO A 136 -8.09 13.12 -0.48
C PRO A 136 -7.13 11.96 -0.57
N ALA A 137 -7.47 10.87 -1.28
CA ALA A 137 -6.64 9.68 -1.47
C ALA A 137 -5.22 9.98 -2.02
N GLN A 138 -5.04 11.11 -2.70
CA GLN A 138 -3.78 11.50 -3.33
C GLN A 138 -2.97 12.54 -2.55
N ALA A 139 -3.47 13.01 -1.40
CA ALA A 139 -2.84 14.04 -0.60
C ALA A 139 -2.04 13.43 0.57
N ASP A 140 -0.77 13.80 0.65
CA ASP A 140 0.14 13.44 1.74
C ASP A 140 0.75 14.73 2.34
N LEU A 141 1.13 14.67 3.62
CA LEU A 141 1.79 15.77 4.32
C LEU A 141 3.31 15.62 4.25
N TYR A 142 4.02 16.69 3.89
CA TYR A 142 5.48 16.72 3.87
C TYR A 142 6.01 17.89 4.71
N GLY A 143 7.07 17.60 5.45
CA GLY A 143 7.84 18.60 6.19
C GLY A 143 9.24 18.76 5.62
N TYR A 144 9.72 19.98 5.49
CA TYR A 144 11.11 20.28 5.17
C TYR A 144 11.93 20.41 6.45
N ASP A 145 13.05 19.71 6.54
CA ASP A 145 14.01 19.82 7.62
C ASP A 145 15.28 20.53 7.10
N ALA A 146 15.54 21.74 7.59
CA ALA A 146 16.66 22.55 7.12
C ALA A 146 18.06 21.95 7.45
N PRO A 147 18.28 21.33 8.64
CA PRO A 147 19.54 20.66 8.95
C PRO A 147 19.91 19.54 7.96
N SER A 148 18.96 18.69 7.58
CA SER A 148 19.20 17.63 6.59
C SER A 148 18.98 18.08 5.13
N ALA A 149 18.48 19.30 4.92
CA ALA A 149 18.10 19.87 3.64
C ALA A 149 17.16 18.96 2.82
N ARG A 150 16.20 18.30 3.48
CA ARG A 150 15.31 17.31 2.84
C ARG A 150 13.85 17.53 3.18
N TRP A 151 13.00 17.30 2.18
CA TRP A 151 11.57 17.06 2.40
C TRP A 151 11.35 15.62 2.82
N GLN A 152 10.58 15.44 3.89
CA GLN A 152 10.27 14.15 4.47
C GLN A 152 8.76 13.98 4.55
N PHE A 153 8.28 12.78 4.24
CA PHE A 153 6.89 12.42 4.49
C PHE A 153 6.62 12.52 6.00
N LEU A 154 5.54 13.20 6.36
CA LEU A 154 5.10 13.30 7.74
C LEU A 154 3.84 12.44 7.92
N PRO A 155 3.90 11.35 8.71
CA PRO A 155 2.73 10.52 8.97
C PRO A 155 1.55 11.36 9.49
N ALA A 156 0.43 11.29 8.78
CA ALA A 156 -0.74 12.09 9.06
C ALA A 156 -2.01 11.30 8.70
N GLN A 157 -2.93 11.22 9.66
CA GLN A 157 -4.25 10.61 9.46
C GLN A 157 -5.28 11.65 9.07
N ARG A 158 -6.32 11.22 8.36
CA ARG A 158 -7.41 12.12 7.96
C ARG A 158 -8.43 12.22 9.08
N ALA A 159 -8.80 13.44 9.43
CA ALA A 159 -9.85 13.69 10.41
C ALA A 159 -10.60 14.98 10.07
N MET A 160 -11.85 15.07 10.53
CA MET A 160 -12.61 16.32 10.51
C MET A 160 -12.17 17.17 11.70
N ILE A 161 -11.58 18.33 11.41
CA ILE A 161 -11.16 19.33 12.41
C ILE A 161 -11.85 20.64 12.05
N ASP A 162 -12.62 21.21 12.98
CA ASP A 162 -13.40 22.43 12.78
C ASP A 162 -14.22 22.38 11.47
N GLU A 163 -14.94 21.26 11.27
CA GLU A 163 -15.77 20.98 10.07
C GLU A 163 -15.01 20.90 8.75
N ARG A 164 -13.67 20.84 8.78
CA ARG A 164 -12.81 20.71 7.61
C ARG A 164 -12.02 19.41 7.63
N LEU A 165 -12.05 18.69 6.51
CA LEU A 165 -11.19 17.52 6.34
C LEU A 165 -9.73 17.96 6.36
N SER A 166 -8.95 17.41 7.29
CA SER A 166 -7.56 17.79 7.55
C SER A 166 -6.64 16.57 7.58
N LEU A 167 -5.37 16.77 7.21
CA LEU A 167 -4.29 15.84 7.52
C LEU A 167 -3.78 16.17 8.92
N VAL A 168 -3.82 15.20 9.82
CA VAL A 168 -3.49 15.34 11.24
C VAL A 168 -2.25 14.51 11.57
N ALA A 169 -1.13 15.18 11.80
CA ALA A 169 0.11 14.59 12.28
C ALA A 169 0.29 14.85 13.77
N VAL A 170 0.86 13.89 14.49
CA VAL A 170 1.20 14.02 15.91
C VAL A 170 2.70 13.84 16.05
N LEU A 171 3.35 14.86 16.59
CA LEU A 171 4.77 14.85 16.94
C LEU A 171 4.89 14.64 18.46
N ASN A 172 5.81 13.78 18.87
CA ASN A 172 6.13 13.61 20.29
C ASN A 172 7.16 14.67 20.73
N GLY A 173 7.27 14.96 22.02
CA GLY A 173 8.02 16.12 22.53
C GLY A 173 9.53 16.12 22.25
N ALA A 174 10.12 15.01 21.81
CA ALA A 174 11.50 14.98 21.32
C ALA A 174 11.63 15.51 19.87
N GLN A 175 10.54 15.59 19.12
CA GLN A 175 10.53 15.95 17.70
C GLN A 175 10.32 17.45 17.52
N ARG A 176 11.18 18.05 16.70
CA ARG A 176 11.08 19.45 16.28
C ARG A 176 9.96 19.60 15.24
N LEU A 177 9.29 20.74 15.17
CA LEU A 177 8.49 21.08 13.99
C LEU A 177 9.39 21.13 12.76
N PRO A 178 8.90 20.67 11.60
CA PRO A 178 9.58 20.91 10.34
C PRO A 178 9.63 22.41 10.05
N ASP A 179 10.69 22.86 9.40
CA ASP A 179 10.92 24.26 9.08
C ASP A 179 9.96 24.77 7.99
N ALA A 180 9.46 23.88 7.12
CA ALA A 180 8.35 24.17 6.23
C ALA A 180 7.37 23.00 6.11
N LEU A 181 6.11 23.27 5.80
CA LEU A 181 5.05 22.28 5.62
C LEU A 181 4.32 22.46 4.28
N VAL A 182 3.94 21.36 3.66
CA VAL A 182 3.13 21.34 2.44
C VAL A 182 2.28 20.08 2.36
N ILE A 183 1.03 20.21 1.91
CA ILE A 183 0.25 19.09 1.39
C ILE A 183 0.63 18.94 -0.08
N ALA A 184 1.10 17.76 -0.46
CA ALA A 184 1.53 17.47 -1.82
C ALA A 184 1.04 16.10 -2.28
N ARG A 185 0.99 15.94 -3.60
CA ARG A 185 0.85 14.63 -4.24
C ARG A 185 2.20 14.14 -4.72
N LEU A 186 2.51 12.90 -4.35
CA LEU A 186 3.58 12.17 -5.01
C LEU A 186 3.14 11.73 -6.41
N ALA A 187 3.94 12.04 -7.42
CA ALA A 187 3.73 11.55 -8.77
C ALA A 187 3.66 10.02 -8.77
N PRO A 188 2.78 9.40 -9.57
CA PRO A 188 2.66 7.96 -9.51
C PRO A 188 3.95 7.26 -9.92
N GLN A 189 4.25 6.14 -9.29
CA GLN A 189 5.50 5.41 -9.45
C GLN A 189 5.30 4.18 -10.33
N ALA A 190 6.36 3.75 -11.01
CA ALA A 190 6.38 2.46 -11.66
C ALA A 190 6.38 1.37 -10.57
N PRO A 191 5.42 0.45 -10.55
CA PRO A 191 5.35 -0.55 -9.50
C PRO A 191 6.51 -1.53 -9.56
N MET A 192 7.00 -1.95 -8.40
CA MET A 192 8.00 -3.00 -8.26
C MET A 192 7.34 -4.34 -7.98
N LEU A 193 7.91 -5.40 -8.56
CA LEU A 193 7.56 -6.78 -8.28
C LEU A 193 8.70 -7.45 -7.52
N SER A 194 8.43 -8.02 -6.35
CA SER A 194 9.36 -8.88 -5.63
C SER A 194 8.85 -10.31 -5.50
N VAL A 195 9.77 -11.26 -5.43
CA VAL A 195 9.47 -12.69 -5.37
C VAL A 195 10.26 -13.33 -4.23
N VAL A 196 9.70 -14.36 -3.59
CA VAL A 196 10.41 -15.14 -2.58
C VAL A 196 10.80 -16.48 -3.19
N ILE A 197 12.03 -16.92 -2.91
CA ILE A 197 12.51 -18.27 -3.26
C ILE A 197 12.80 -18.97 -1.94
N GLU A 198 12.02 -20.00 -1.64
CA GLU A 198 12.19 -20.82 -0.45
C GLU A 198 13.34 -21.83 -0.62
N ALA A 199 13.89 -22.31 0.49
CA ALA A 199 14.83 -23.42 0.46
C ALA A 199 14.22 -24.63 -0.28
N GLY A 200 14.96 -25.19 -1.23
CA GLY A 200 14.49 -26.28 -2.09
C GLY A 200 13.78 -25.85 -3.37
N GLN A 201 13.48 -24.56 -3.54
CA GLN A 201 12.98 -24.00 -4.81
C GLN A 201 14.13 -23.50 -5.69
N ALA A 202 13.91 -23.48 -7.00
CA ALA A 202 14.82 -22.86 -7.96
C ALA A 202 14.21 -21.56 -8.49
N LEU A 203 15.08 -20.57 -8.79
CA LEU A 203 14.68 -19.35 -9.49
C LEU A 203 14.66 -19.63 -10.99
N GLU A 204 13.47 -19.86 -11.55
CA GLU A 204 13.26 -20.03 -12.99
C GLU A 204 13.60 -18.75 -13.77
N PRO A 205 14.19 -18.83 -14.98
CA PRO A 205 14.55 -17.65 -15.78
C PRO A 205 13.37 -16.70 -16.06
N GLU A 206 12.17 -17.25 -16.26
CA GLU A 206 10.95 -16.47 -16.48
C GLU A 206 10.61 -15.65 -15.24
N ILE A 207 10.69 -16.24 -14.04
CA ILE A 207 10.47 -15.54 -12.77
C ILE A 207 11.55 -14.48 -12.55
N ALA A 208 12.81 -14.80 -12.84
CA ALA A 208 13.94 -13.88 -12.72
C ALA A 208 13.76 -12.62 -13.59
N ALA A 209 13.31 -12.78 -14.84
CA ALA A 209 13.08 -11.65 -15.75
C ALA A 209 11.95 -10.71 -15.27
N MET A 210 10.99 -11.24 -14.52
CA MET A 210 9.88 -10.47 -13.96
C MET A 210 10.26 -9.73 -12.68
N ALA A 211 11.15 -10.27 -11.85
CA ALA A 211 11.47 -9.69 -10.55
C ALA A 211 12.26 -8.37 -10.66
N ASN A 212 11.94 -7.41 -9.79
CA ASN A 212 12.83 -6.30 -9.44
C ASN A 212 13.71 -6.69 -8.24
N VAL A 213 13.16 -7.47 -7.31
CA VAL A 213 13.84 -7.95 -6.11
C VAL A 213 13.55 -9.44 -5.92
N VAL A 214 14.59 -10.22 -5.67
CA VAL A 214 14.50 -11.62 -5.27
C VAL A 214 14.86 -11.75 -3.80
N HIS A 215 13.97 -12.36 -3.04
CA HIS A 215 14.13 -12.65 -1.62
C HIS A 215 14.41 -14.14 -1.40
N PRO A 216 15.69 -14.58 -1.39
CA PRO A 216 16.01 -15.93 -0.94
C PRO A 216 15.70 -16.05 0.56
N ALA A 217 14.90 -17.04 0.95
CA ALA A 217 14.51 -17.30 2.34
C ALA A 217 15.16 -18.59 2.87
N GLY A 218 15.14 -18.78 4.20
CA GLY A 218 15.64 -20.00 4.86
C GLY A 218 16.48 -19.76 6.11
N LEU A 219 16.75 -18.49 6.43
CA LEU A 219 17.49 -18.08 7.63
C LEU A 219 16.53 -17.68 8.74
N VAL A 220 16.85 -18.10 9.96
CA VAL A 220 16.17 -17.70 11.20
C VAL A 220 17.20 -17.40 12.28
N PRO A 221 16.92 -16.48 13.22
CA PRO A 221 17.82 -16.28 14.35
C PRO A 221 17.80 -17.49 15.29
N ASN A 222 18.86 -17.66 16.08
CA ASN A 222 18.94 -18.58 17.21
C ASN A 222 19.01 -17.82 18.55
N ALA A 223 19.05 -18.55 19.67
CA ALA A 223 18.96 -17.96 21.02
C ALA A 223 20.16 -17.06 21.37
N GLU A 224 21.29 -17.25 20.69
CA GLU A 224 22.53 -16.50 20.83
C GLU A 224 22.58 -15.29 19.87
N GLY A 225 21.56 -15.09 19.03
CA GLY A 225 21.46 -13.97 18.08
C GLY A 225 22.11 -14.22 16.71
N ALA A 226 22.75 -15.38 16.50
CA ALA A 226 23.27 -15.78 15.20
C ALA A 226 22.16 -16.28 14.28
N LEU A 227 22.46 -16.48 12.99
CA LEU A 227 21.52 -16.95 11.98
C LEU A 227 21.77 -18.42 11.65
N ASP A 228 20.72 -19.24 11.80
CA ASP A 228 20.71 -20.65 11.44
C ASP A 228 20.02 -20.89 10.10
N GLY A 229 20.43 -21.94 9.39
CA GLY A 229 19.81 -22.40 8.15
C GLY A 229 20.66 -22.10 6.92
N ALA A 230 20.04 -22.15 5.75
CA ALA A 230 20.70 -21.89 4.48
C ALA A 230 19.72 -21.24 3.50
N LEU A 231 20.26 -20.41 2.61
CA LEU A 231 19.51 -19.87 1.48
C LEU A 231 19.38 -20.91 0.35
N PRO A 232 18.36 -20.81 -0.52
CA PRO A 232 18.26 -21.62 -1.71
C PRO A 232 19.49 -21.45 -2.62
N SER A 233 19.86 -22.53 -3.29
CA SER A 233 20.83 -22.50 -4.38
C SER A 233 20.20 -21.91 -5.66
N GLY A 234 21.02 -21.41 -6.58
CA GLY A 234 20.57 -20.95 -7.90
C GLY A 234 20.16 -19.47 -7.99
N VAL A 235 20.04 -18.75 -6.86
CA VAL A 235 19.92 -17.28 -6.89
C VAL A 235 21.31 -16.68 -7.12
N THR A 236 21.50 -16.09 -8.30
CA THR A 236 22.78 -15.48 -8.72
C THR A 236 22.69 -13.95 -8.75
N PHE A 237 23.83 -13.27 -8.72
CA PHE A 237 23.92 -11.80 -8.72
C PHE A 237 24.12 -11.24 -10.13
N GLY A 238 23.78 -9.97 -10.34
CA GLY A 238 24.05 -9.26 -11.60
C GLY A 238 23.02 -9.44 -12.72
N ASN A 239 21.91 -10.13 -12.48
CA ASN A 239 20.88 -10.45 -13.49
C ASN A 239 19.74 -9.43 -13.60
N GLY A 240 19.98 -8.16 -13.27
CA GLY A 240 18.97 -7.09 -13.39
C GLY A 240 17.91 -7.06 -12.28
N TYR A 241 18.02 -7.91 -11.25
CA TYR A 241 17.26 -7.82 -9.99
C TYR A 241 18.20 -7.62 -8.79
N ALA A 242 17.66 -7.02 -7.73
CA ALA A 242 18.33 -6.94 -6.43
C ALA A 242 18.15 -8.25 -5.66
N VAL A 243 19.18 -8.70 -4.93
CA VAL A 243 19.09 -9.85 -4.02
C VAL A 243 19.03 -9.32 -2.59
N VAL A 244 17.92 -9.60 -1.90
CA VAL A 244 17.63 -9.12 -0.54
C VAL A 244 17.16 -10.31 0.29
N PRO A 245 18.05 -11.05 0.97
CA PRO A 245 17.66 -12.23 1.73
C PRO A 245 16.61 -11.93 2.80
N LEU A 246 15.68 -12.87 2.97
CA LEU A 246 14.57 -12.79 3.91
C LEU A 246 14.85 -13.63 5.15
N ILE A 247 14.99 -12.96 6.30
CA ILE A 247 15.18 -13.57 7.61
C ILE A 247 13.85 -13.58 8.37
N ARG A 248 13.49 -14.73 8.92
CA ARG A 248 12.20 -14.98 9.60
C ARG A 248 12.40 -15.47 11.02
N ASN A 249 11.40 -15.32 11.88
CA ASN A 249 11.34 -16.00 13.17
C ASN A 249 10.53 -17.31 13.12
N TYR A 250 10.42 -17.95 11.95
CA TYR A 250 9.77 -19.24 11.75
C TYR A 250 10.38 -19.97 10.55
N ARG A 251 10.14 -21.29 10.48
CA ARG A 251 10.51 -22.14 9.35
C ARG A 251 9.28 -22.83 8.77
N GLY A 252 9.17 -22.85 7.44
CA GLY A 252 8.10 -23.58 6.75
C GLY A 252 6.71 -23.20 7.27
N ALA A 253 5.93 -24.19 7.69
CA ALA A 253 4.57 -24.02 8.20
C ALA A 253 4.48 -23.84 9.74
N SER A 254 5.62 -23.70 10.45
CA SER A 254 5.62 -23.49 11.89
C SER A 254 5.10 -22.09 12.25
N ALA A 255 4.52 -21.98 13.46
CA ALA A 255 4.14 -20.68 14.00
C ALA A 255 5.37 -19.79 14.26
N PRO A 256 5.25 -18.45 14.16
CA PRO A 256 6.28 -17.50 14.56
C PRO A 256 6.75 -17.66 16.00
N ASP A 257 8.07 -17.76 16.21
CA ASP A 257 8.69 -17.76 17.53
C ASP A 257 8.91 -16.31 18.02
N ALA A 258 7.83 -15.70 18.50
CA ALA A 258 7.89 -14.35 19.06
C ALA A 258 8.69 -14.30 20.38
N ALA A 259 8.72 -15.40 21.14
CA ALA A 259 9.46 -15.49 22.40
C ALA A 259 10.97 -15.47 22.19
N LEU A 260 11.46 -16.03 21.07
CA LEU A 260 12.85 -15.87 20.65
C LEU A 260 13.19 -14.41 20.39
N VAL A 261 12.38 -13.70 19.59
CA VAL A 261 12.62 -12.28 19.29
C VAL A 261 12.59 -11.46 20.59
N GLU A 262 11.63 -11.72 21.48
CA GLU A 262 11.56 -11.08 22.80
C GLU A 262 12.87 -11.24 23.60
N ARG A 263 13.40 -12.47 23.68
CA ARG A 263 14.65 -12.75 24.40
C ARG A 263 15.85 -12.05 23.78
N LEU A 264 15.88 -11.91 22.46
CA LEU A 264 16.97 -11.21 21.77
C LEU A 264 16.92 -9.71 22.00
N LEU A 265 15.74 -9.10 21.99
CA LEU A 265 15.60 -7.65 22.06
C LEU A 265 15.60 -7.08 23.49
N SER A 266 15.17 -7.89 24.47
CA SER A 266 15.08 -7.48 25.88
C SER A 266 16.44 -7.46 26.60
N ASP A 267 17.44 -8.17 26.07
CA ASP A 267 18.80 -8.21 26.59
C ASP A 267 19.72 -7.33 25.71
N PRO A 268 20.36 -6.27 26.25
CA PRO A 268 21.19 -5.38 25.44
C PRO A 268 22.38 -6.05 24.75
N GLU A 269 23.02 -7.04 25.39
CA GLU A 269 24.16 -7.76 24.80
C GLU A 269 23.68 -8.65 23.65
N ARG A 270 22.59 -9.40 23.85
CA ARG A 270 22.02 -10.24 22.78
C ARG A 270 21.47 -9.43 21.63
N ARG A 271 20.85 -8.28 21.92
CA ARG A 271 20.37 -7.35 20.89
C ARG A 271 21.53 -6.87 20.02
N GLN A 272 22.63 -6.46 20.65
CA GLN A 272 23.83 -6.02 19.95
C GLN A 272 24.45 -7.13 19.11
N VAL A 273 24.61 -8.34 19.67
CA VAL A 273 25.09 -9.51 18.92
C VAL A 273 24.19 -9.81 17.74
N HIS A 274 22.87 -9.79 17.92
CA HIS A 274 21.94 -10.07 16.83
C HIS A 274 22.03 -9.01 15.70
N LEU A 275 22.14 -7.73 16.06
CA LEU A 275 22.37 -6.64 15.10
C LEU A 275 23.67 -6.86 14.30
N GLU A 276 24.76 -7.17 14.98
CA GLU A 276 26.06 -7.44 14.36
C GLU A 276 25.99 -8.62 13.40
N ARG A 277 25.33 -9.71 13.79
CA ARG A 277 25.18 -10.90 12.93
C ARG A 277 24.34 -10.62 11.68
N LEU A 278 23.29 -9.80 11.79
CA LEU A 278 22.52 -9.36 10.62
C LEU A 278 23.35 -8.48 9.68
N LEU A 279 24.15 -7.56 10.24
CA LEU A 279 25.02 -6.69 9.46
C LEU A 279 26.13 -7.48 8.75
N GLU A 280 26.86 -8.33 9.48
CA GLU A 280 27.87 -9.23 8.92
C GLU A 280 27.29 -10.07 7.78
N PHE A 281 26.10 -10.64 7.99
CA PHE A 281 25.42 -11.41 6.96
C PHE A 281 25.09 -10.56 5.72
N ALA A 282 24.57 -9.34 5.90
CA ALA A 282 24.27 -8.42 4.80
C ALA A 282 25.51 -8.03 3.98
N LEU A 283 26.71 -8.10 4.58
CA LEU A 283 28.00 -7.78 3.97
C LEU A 283 28.73 -9.01 3.40
N SER A 284 28.32 -10.22 3.78
CA SER A 284 28.99 -11.47 3.41
C SER A 284 29.03 -11.77 1.90
N GLN A 285 28.09 -11.18 1.15
CA GLN A 285 27.91 -11.33 -0.29
C GLN A 285 27.41 -10.00 -0.88
N PRO A 286 27.37 -9.84 -2.22
CA PRO A 286 26.85 -8.61 -2.85
C PRO A 286 25.31 -8.48 -2.78
N TYR A 287 24.73 -8.75 -1.60
CA TYR A 287 23.33 -8.45 -1.30
C TYR A 287 23.07 -6.95 -1.37
N SER A 288 21.92 -6.55 -1.88
CA SER A 288 21.49 -5.14 -1.88
C SER A 288 21.02 -4.69 -0.50
N GLY A 289 20.71 -5.64 0.39
CA GLY A 289 20.22 -5.40 1.73
C GLY A 289 19.66 -6.68 2.35
N ILE A 290 18.88 -6.55 3.42
CA ILE A 290 18.16 -7.66 4.05
C ILE A 290 16.68 -7.32 4.27
N ALA A 291 15.85 -8.35 4.36
CA ALA A 291 14.45 -8.25 4.74
C ALA A 291 14.20 -8.98 6.06
N LEU A 292 13.45 -8.37 6.98
CA LEU A 292 13.04 -8.98 8.24
C LEU A 292 11.53 -9.23 8.28
N GLU A 293 11.14 -10.47 8.51
CA GLU A 293 9.76 -10.91 8.75
C GLU A 293 9.67 -11.55 10.13
N TYR A 294 9.71 -10.71 11.16
CA TYR A 294 9.53 -11.10 12.56
C TYR A 294 8.07 -10.91 12.93
N LEU A 295 7.34 -12.02 13.01
CA LEU A 295 5.89 -12.05 13.20
C LEU A 295 5.51 -12.43 14.63
N GLY A 296 4.27 -12.12 15.03
CA GLY A 296 3.72 -12.46 16.35
C GLY A 296 4.21 -11.58 17.51
N LEU A 297 4.83 -10.44 17.25
CA LEU A 297 5.37 -9.57 18.30
C LEU A 297 4.26 -8.93 19.16
N PRO A 298 4.27 -9.11 20.49
CA PRO A 298 3.29 -8.52 21.40
C PRO A 298 3.52 -7.02 21.56
N LEU A 299 2.47 -6.28 21.96
CA LEU A 299 2.50 -4.83 22.16
C LEU A 299 3.65 -4.35 23.05
N ARG A 300 4.00 -5.10 24.11
CA ARG A 300 5.11 -4.77 25.02
C ARG A 300 6.49 -4.69 24.35
N LEU A 301 6.67 -5.29 23.16
CA LEU A 301 7.92 -5.21 22.40
C LEU A 301 7.97 -4.02 21.45
N ARG A 302 6.90 -3.21 21.34
CA ARG A 302 6.79 -2.14 20.34
C ARG A 302 7.98 -1.18 20.34
N ASP A 303 8.38 -0.70 21.50
CA ASP A 303 9.48 0.26 21.62
C ASP A 303 10.84 -0.40 21.40
N ALA A 304 11.05 -1.59 21.98
CA ALA A 304 12.30 -2.34 21.83
C ALA A 304 12.56 -2.74 20.37
N TYR A 305 11.52 -3.17 19.65
CA TYR A 305 11.61 -3.49 18.23
C TYR A 305 11.86 -2.24 17.38
N SER A 306 11.18 -1.13 17.65
CA SER A 306 11.39 0.13 16.93
C SER A 306 12.81 0.67 17.10
N ALA A 307 13.36 0.60 18.32
CA ALA A 307 14.74 0.97 18.61
C ALA A 307 15.75 0.07 17.88
N PHE A 308 15.56 -1.25 17.96
CA PHE A 308 16.39 -2.23 17.24
C PHE A 308 16.40 -1.98 15.72
N ILE A 309 15.23 -1.73 15.12
CA ILE A 309 15.12 -1.42 13.70
C ILE A 309 15.81 -0.09 13.35
N ALA A 310 15.72 0.93 14.20
CA ALA A 310 16.44 2.19 13.98
C ALA A 310 17.96 2.01 13.98
N GLU A 311 18.50 1.26 14.95
CA GLU A 311 19.92 0.93 15.04
C GLU A 311 20.39 0.12 13.83
N LEU A 312 19.66 -0.95 13.48
CA LEU A 312 19.97 -1.79 12.32
C LEU A 312 19.91 -1.01 11.00
N ALA A 313 18.87 -0.19 10.80
CA ALA A 313 18.72 0.62 9.59
C ALA A 313 19.85 1.64 9.45
N ALA A 314 20.30 2.25 10.55
CA ALA A 314 21.44 3.16 10.54
C ALA A 314 22.74 2.44 10.16
N ALA A 315 22.99 1.26 10.74
CA ALA A 315 24.17 0.45 10.44
C ALA A 315 24.19 -0.03 8.97
N LEU A 316 23.07 -0.56 8.46
CA LEU A 316 22.95 -0.99 7.06
C LEU A 316 23.15 0.19 6.09
N ARG A 317 22.56 1.35 6.38
CA ARG A 317 22.67 2.55 5.53
C ARG A 317 24.09 3.09 5.47
N ALA A 318 24.85 3.01 6.57
CA ALA A 318 26.26 3.40 6.57
C ALA A 318 27.08 2.57 5.57
N GLU A 319 26.67 1.32 5.33
CA GLU A 319 27.27 0.39 4.37
C GLU A 319 26.56 0.37 3.00
N GLY A 320 25.64 1.32 2.76
CA GLY A 320 24.88 1.39 1.51
C GLY A 320 23.92 0.22 1.26
N LYS A 321 23.50 -0.48 2.32
CA LYS A 321 22.54 -1.59 2.29
C LYS A 321 21.13 -1.11 2.63
N SER A 322 20.12 -1.73 2.01
CA SER A 322 18.71 -1.45 2.31
C SER A 322 18.14 -2.35 3.41
N LEU A 323 17.16 -1.84 4.16
CA LEU A 323 16.33 -2.62 5.06
C LEU A 323 14.88 -2.70 4.55
N THR A 324 14.40 -3.93 4.34
CA THR A 324 12.97 -4.21 4.11
C THR A 324 12.34 -4.81 5.36
N LEU A 325 11.14 -4.37 5.72
CA LEU A 325 10.36 -4.98 6.80
C LEU A 325 9.10 -5.62 6.24
N VAL A 326 8.78 -6.83 6.69
CA VAL A 326 7.51 -7.49 6.42
C VAL A 326 6.66 -7.40 7.69
N LEU A 327 5.51 -6.74 7.58
CA LEU A 327 4.58 -6.49 8.68
C LEU A 327 3.29 -7.28 8.51
N PRO A 328 2.69 -7.77 9.61
CA PRO A 328 1.38 -8.40 9.54
C PRO A 328 0.28 -7.41 9.17
N PHE A 329 -0.84 -7.94 8.69
CA PHE A 329 -2.04 -7.15 8.49
C PHE A 329 -2.50 -6.54 9.82
N PRO A 330 -2.78 -5.23 9.90
CA PRO A 330 -3.29 -4.61 11.12
C PRO A 330 -4.74 -5.04 11.36
N GLU A 331 -5.09 -5.23 12.63
CA GLU A 331 -6.44 -5.64 13.03
C GLU A 331 -7.35 -4.41 13.19
N GLN A 332 -8.59 -4.50 12.76
CA GLN A 332 -9.53 -3.39 12.92
C GLN A 332 -10.07 -3.35 14.36
N ALA A 333 -9.89 -2.21 15.03
CA ALA A 333 -10.45 -1.92 16.35
C ALA A 333 -11.33 -0.66 16.28
N GLY A 334 -12.61 -0.86 15.95
CA GLY A 334 -13.55 0.23 15.72
C GLY A 334 -13.15 1.09 14.51
N ALA A 335 -12.89 2.38 14.76
CA ALA A 335 -12.41 3.33 13.75
C ALA A 335 -10.88 3.38 13.62
N GLN A 336 -10.16 2.64 14.46
CA GLN A 336 -8.69 2.58 14.48
C GLN A 336 -8.19 1.20 14.05
N PHE A 337 -6.88 1.12 13.86
CA PHE A 337 -6.17 -0.11 13.52
C PHE A 337 -5.17 -0.45 14.61
N GLU A 338 -5.26 -1.66 15.13
CA GLU A 338 -4.31 -2.22 16.09
C GLU A 338 -3.16 -2.85 15.34
N THR A 339 -1.95 -2.46 15.76
CA THR A 339 -0.70 -2.83 15.10
C THR A 339 0.21 -3.64 16.02
N GLY A 340 -0.27 -4.05 17.20
CA GLY A 340 0.50 -4.87 18.14
C GLY A 340 1.90 -4.29 18.43
N GLY A 341 2.92 -5.16 18.36
CA GLY A 341 4.32 -4.79 18.54
C GLY A 341 4.96 -3.98 17.41
N TYR A 342 4.20 -3.50 16.42
CA TYR A 342 4.74 -2.80 15.25
C TYR A 342 4.33 -1.32 15.27
N ASP A 343 5.28 -0.42 15.55
CA ASP A 343 5.05 1.01 15.36
C ASP A 343 5.24 1.39 13.89
N TRP A 344 4.16 1.36 13.10
CA TRP A 344 4.23 1.60 11.66
C TRP A 344 4.90 2.93 11.30
N ARG A 345 4.70 3.99 12.09
CA ARG A 345 5.32 5.31 11.82
C ARG A 345 6.82 5.27 12.04
N GLN A 346 7.26 4.72 13.17
CA GLN A 346 8.69 4.62 13.47
C GLN A 346 9.39 3.65 12.50
N LEU A 347 8.79 2.47 12.27
CA LEU A 347 9.33 1.46 11.36
C LEU A 347 9.39 1.97 9.91
N GLY A 348 8.33 2.62 9.43
CA GLY A 348 8.28 3.20 8.08
C GLY A 348 9.22 4.39 7.87
N ALA A 349 9.57 5.12 8.93
CA ALA A 349 10.60 6.15 8.87
C ALA A 349 12.00 5.55 8.65
N GLN A 350 12.29 4.41 9.29
CA GLN A 350 13.62 3.77 9.25
C GLN A 350 13.86 2.86 8.05
N ALA A 351 12.85 2.09 7.65
CA ALA A 351 12.95 1.12 6.56
C ALA A 351 12.99 1.78 5.18
N ASP A 352 13.63 1.13 4.21
CA ASP A 352 13.61 1.54 2.80
C ASP A 352 12.35 1.03 2.09
N SER A 353 11.84 -0.14 2.51
CA SER A 353 10.60 -0.74 2.02
C SER A 353 9.85 -1.43 3.16
N VAL A 354 8.53 -1.38 3.12
CA VAL A 354 7.62 -2.07 4.03
C VAL A 354 6.63 -2.91 3.23
N GLN A 355 6.67 -4.22 3.44
CA GLN A 355 5.81 -5.21 2.82
C GLN A 355 4.72 -5.61 3.80
N VAL A 356 3.45 -5.47 3.42
CA VAL A 356 2.29 -5.74 4.28
C VAL A 356 1.62 -7.03 3.86
N ILE A 357 1.56 -8.00 4.76
CA ILE A 357 0.88 -9.29 4.52
C ILE A 357 -0.62 -9.04 4.39
N LEU A 358 -1.21 -9.33 3.24
CA LEU A 358 -2.66 -9.21 3.06
C LEU A 358 -3.38 -10.53 3.43
N PRO A 359 -4.59 -10.46 4.02
CA PRO A 359 -5.37 -11.63 4.42
C PRO A 359 -5.82 -12.46 3.21
N TYR A 360 -6.14 -13.73 3.44
CA TYR A 360 -6.57 -14.64 2.37
C TYR A 360 -8.06 -14.56 2.02
N ASN A 361 -8.90 -14.08 2.94
CA ASN A 361 -10.35 -14.00 2.75
C ASN A 361 -10.69 -13.08 1.55
N PRO A 362 -11.28 -13.61 0.47
CA PRO A 362 -11.61 -12.83 -0.73
C PRO A 362 -12.51 -11.62 -0.45
N ARG A 363 -13.40 -11.72 0.54
CA ARG A 363 -14.34 -10.64 0.88
C ARG A 363 -13.63 -9.39 1.40
N ASP A 364 -12.44 -9.54 1.96
CA ASP A 364 -11.67 -8.40 2.48
C ASP A 364 -11.16 -7.48 1.37
N TYR A 365 -11.14 -7.95 0.11
CA TYR A 365 -10.67 -7.22 -1.06
C TYR A 365 -11.75 -6.43 -1.79
N LEU A 366 -13.03 -6.63 -1.44
CA LEU A 366 -14.15 -5.83 -1.95
C LEU A 366 -13.96 -4.34 -1.64
N PRO A 367 -14.60 -3.40 -2.36
CA PRO A 367 -14.45 -1.95 -2.15
C PRO A 367 -14.59 -1.50 -0.69
N GLU A 368 -15.54 -2.09 0.05
CA GLU A 368 -15.78 -1.83 1.48
C GLU A 368 -15.14 -2.89 2.40
N GLY A 369 -14.20 -3.68 1.88
CA GLY A 369 -13.50 -4.73 2.60
C GLY A 369 -12.35 -4.21 3.47
N ALA A 370 -11.89 -5.05 4.41
CA ALA A 370 -10.83 -4.68 5.34
C ALA A 370 -9.52 -4.29 4.63
N VAL A 371 -9.15 -4.96 3.54
CA VAL A 371 -7.95 -4.64 2.77
C VAL A 371 -8.02 -3.22 2.22
N ARG A 372 -9.16 -2.82 1.62
CA ARG A 372 -9.29 -1.45 1.06
C ARG A 372 -9.14 -0.37 2.11
N ARG A 373 -9.72 -0.58 3.30
CA ARG A 373 -9.56 0.35 4.44
C ARG A 373 -8.10 0.42 4.90
N VAL A 374 -7.42 -0.72 5.03
CA VAL A 374 -6.00 -0.75 5.42
C VAL A 374 -5.11 -0.09 4.39
N LEU A 375 -5.34 -0.32 3.09
CA LEU A 375 -4.57 0.34 2.03
C LEU A 375 -4.67 1.86 2.11
N ALA A 376 -5.86 2.39 2.42
CA ALA A 376 -6.11 3.82 2.58
C ALA A 376 -5.55 4.38 3.91
N TRP A 377 -5.58 3.60 4.99
CA TRP A 377 -5.04 4.00 6.29
C TRP A 377 -3.51 4.00 6.31
N ALA A 378 -2.89 2.98 5.72
CA ALA A 378 -1.44 2.77 5.75
C ALA A 378 -0.65 3.89 5.10
N VAL A 379 -1.19 4.55 4.06
CA VAL A 379 -0.54 5.72 3.42
C VAL A 379 -0.50 6.95 4.34
N GLY A 380 -1.29 6.97 5.42
CA GLY A 380 -1.19 7.97 6.50
C GLY A 380 -0.13 7.61 7.55
N GLU A 381 0.33 6.36 7.60
CA GLU A 381 1.33 5.88 8.56
C GLU A 381 2.72 5.80 7.94
N ILE A 382 2.82 5.37 6.68
CA ILE A 382 4.05 5.12 5.95
C ILE A 382 3.93 5.76 4.57
N SER A 383 5.02 6.36 4.08
CA SER A 383 5.06 6.90 2.72
C SER A 383 4.67 5.82 1.72
N ARG A 384 3.71 6.12 0.84
CA ARG A 384 3.29 5.23 -0.25
C ARG A 384 4.44 4.76 -1.15
N ALA A 385 5.53 5.54 -1.21
CA ALA A 385 6.75 5.21 -1.94
C ALA A 385 7.57 4.05 -1.34
N LYS A 386 7.20 3.59 -0.14
CA LYS A 386 7.83 2.47 0.55
C LYS A 386 6.89 1.29 0.74
N LEU A 387 5.59 1.42 0.41
CA LEU A 387 4.58 0.42 0.74
C LEU A 387 4.44 -0.62 -0.38
N HIS A 388 4.56 -1.89 -0.02
CA HIS A 388 4.35 -3.04 -0.89
C HIS A 388 3.31 -3.97 -0.27
N ALA A 389 2.45 -4.58 -1.07
CA ALA A 389 1.54 -5.61 -0.58
C ALA A 389 2.15 -7.01 -0.79
N VAL A 390 2.00 -7.91 0.18
CA VAL A 390 2.30 -9.34 -0.02
C VAL A 390 1.00 -10.04 -0.41
N ILE A 391 0.93 -10.55 -1.64
CA ILE A 391 -0.24 -11.26 -2.16
C ILE A 391 0.13 -12.67 -2.61
N SER A 392 -0.71 -13.63 -2.26
CA SER A 392 -0.59 -15.02 -2.73
C SER A 392 -1.26 -15.20 -4.09
N LEU A 393 -0.64 -15.99 -4.98
CA LEU A 393 -1.25 -16.47 -6.22
C LEU A 393 -1.98 -17.81 -6.07
N ARG A 394 -2.10 -18.32 -4.85
CA ARG A 394 -2.87 -19.54 -4.58
C ARG A 394 -4.36 -19.25 -4.57
N SER A 395 -5.12 -20.30 -4.87
CA SER A 395 -6.54 -20.35 -4.56
C SER A 395 -6.73 -20.42 -3.04
N VAL A 396 -7.94 -20.15 -2.55
CA VAL A 396 -8.20 -20.12 -1.11
C VAL A 396 -9.35 -21.06 -0.77
N ALA A 397 -9.16 -21.92 0.23
CA ALA A 397 -10.22 -22.72 0.82
C ALA A 397 -10.70 -22.09 2.13
N GLN A 398 -12.00 -22.18 2.39
CA GLN A 398 -12.60 -21.87 3.67
C GLN A 398 -13.19 -23.13 4.30
N GLU A 399 -12.78 -23.42 5.53
CA GLU A 399 -13.35 -24.46 6.39
C GLU A 399 -13.64 -23.84 7.77
N GLY A 400 -14.92 -23.78 8.16
CA GLY A 400 -15.34 -23.00 9.32
C GLY A 400 -14.95 -21.51 9.19
N SER A 401 -14.16 -21.02 10.16
CA SER A 401 -13.61 -19.66 10.16
C SER A 401 -12.21 -19.54 9.54
N GLN A 402 -11.58 -20.67 9.20
CA GLN A 402 -10.21 -20.69 8.69
C GLN A 402 -10.18 -20.46 7.18
N TRP A 403 -9.24 -19.64 6.74
CA TRP A 403 -8.97 -19.35 5.33
C TRP A 403 -7.55 -19.81 4.99
N THR A 404 -7.44 -20.82 4.14
CA THR A 404 -6.17 -21.49 3.86
C THR A 404 -5.81 -21.35 2.39
N PRO A 405 -4.61 -20.83 2.05
CA PRO A 405 -4.14 -20.83 0.67
C PRO A 405 -3.83 -22.27 0.23
N ILE A 406 -4.47 -22.72 -0.85
CA ILE A 406 -4.34 -24.07 -1.40
C ILE A 406 -3.77 -24.04 -2.83
N GLY A 407 -3.08 -25.12 -3.20
CA GLY A 407 -2.49 -25.22 -4.53
C GLY A 407 -3.56 -25.15 -5.62
N TYR A 408 -3.23 -24.53 -6.76
CA TYR A 408 -4.19 -24.33 -7.85
C TYR A 408 -4.76 -25.67 -8.37
N ARG A 409 -3.90 -26.67 -8.56
CA ARG A 409 -4.33 -28.05 -8.92
C ARG A 409 -5.25 -28.66 -7.85
N GLN A 410 -4.89 -28.53 -6.57
CA GLN A 410 -5.69 -29.04 -5.46
C GLN A 410 -7.08 -28.38 -5.41
N ALA A 411 -7.16 -27.09 -5.77
CA ALA A 411 -8.42 -26.37 -5.83
C ALA A 411 -9.35 -26.88 -6.95
N LEU A 412 -8.78 -27.48 -8.01
CA LEU A 412 -9.49 -28.01 -9.16
C LEU A 412 -9.75 -29.52 -9.08
N GLU A 413 -9.02 -30.27 -8.26
CA GLU A 413 -9.19 -31.72 -8.11
C GLU A 413 -10.65 -32.15 -7.86
N PRO A 414 -11.43 -31.44 -7.01
CA PRO A 414 -12.84 -31.77 -6.82
C PRO A 414 -13.71 -31.61 -8.07
N LEU A 415 -13.23 -30.91 -9.10
CA LEU A 415 -13.95 -30.66 -10.35
C LEU A 415 -13.75 -31.77 -11.39
N SER A 416 -13.10 -32.87 -11.00
CA SER A 416 -12.89 -34.04 -11.86
C SER A 416 -14.07 -35.02 -11.90
N GLU A 417 -15.07 -34.82 -11.03
CA GLU A 417 -16.27 -35.67 -10.95
C GLU A 417 -17.25 -35.38 -12.10
N LEU A 418 -17.56 -36.42 -12.87
CA LEU A 418 -18.49 -36.37 -14.00
C LEU A 418 -19.77 -37.14 -13.71
N ARG A 419 -20.91 -36.50 -14.02
CA ARG A 419 -22.19 -37.18 -14.17
C ARG A 419 -22.47 -37.43 -15.65
N VAL A 420 -22.79 -38.67 -16.00
CA VAL A 420 -23.12 -39.08 -17.37
C VAL A 420 -24.55 -39.61 -17.39
N THR A 421 -25.39 -39.04 -18.26
CA THR A 421 -26.81 -39.38 -18.35
C THR A 421 -27.23 -39.61 -19.81
N PRO A 422 -27.78 -40.77 -20.19
CA PRO A 422 -27.98 -41.95 -19.35
C PRO A 422 -26.66 -42.69 -19.05
N GLU A 423 -26.65 -43.44 -17.94
CA GLU A 423 -25.53 -44.31 -17.60
C GLU A 423 -25.51 -45.58 -18.46
N GLY A 424 -24.32 -46.16 -18.67
CA GLY A 424 -24.15 -47.43 -19.37
C GLY A 424 -23.89 -47.30 -20.88
N ILE A 425 -24.21 -48.38 -21.61
CA ILE A 425 -23.99 -48.46 -23.07
C ILE A 425 -25.09 -47.69 -23.80
N LEU A 426 -24.69 -46.71 -24.62
CA LEU A 426 -25.58 -45.88 -25.43
C LEU A 426 -26.05 -46.62 -26.68
N LYS A 427 -27.29 -46.40 -27.11
CA LYS A 427 -27.74 -46.78 -28.45
C LYS A 427 -27.26 -45.77 -29.49
N PRO A 428 -27.07 -46.16 -30.76
CA PRO A 428 -26.90 -45.19 -31.85
C PRO A 428 -28.02 -44.15 -31.84
N GLU A 429 -27.67 -42.89 -32.15
CA GLU A 429 -28.57 -41.72 -32.15
C GLU A 429 -29.16 -41.35 -30.77
N GLN A 430 -28.66 -41.95 -29.68
CA GLN A 430 -29.08 -41.61 -28.32
C GLN A 430 -28.24 -40.45 -27.75
N THR A 431 -28.85 -39.29 -27.53
CA THR A 431 -28.18 -38.16 -26.88
C THR A 431 -27.74 -38.52 -25.45
N VAL A 432 -26.46 -38.32 -25.15
CA VAL A 432 -25.88 -38.36 -23.81
C VAL A 432 -25.58 -36.95 -23.31
N GLN A 433 -25.72 -36.75 -22.01
CA GLN A 433 -25.35 -35.54 -21.31
C GLN A 433 -24.19 -35.83 -20.36
N LEU A 434 -23.15 -35.01 -20.41
CA LEU A 434 -22.01 -35.06 -19.50
C LEU A 434 -21.93 -33.73 -18.75
N GLN A 435 -21.79 -33.76 -17.43
CA GLN A 435 -21.74 -32.56 -16.61
C GLN A 435 -20.66 -32.70 -15.54
N ILE A 436 -19.88 -31.65 -15.33
CA ILE A 436 -19.02 -31.53 -14.14
C ILE A 436 -19.96 -31.28 -12.96
N ALA A 437 -20.17 -32.31 -12.15
CA ALA A 437 -21.19 -32.30 -11.12
C ALA A 437 -20.69 -33.01 -9.85
N PRO A 438 -19.66 -32.47 -9.19
CA PRO A 438 -19.20 -33.03 -7.94
C PRO A 438 -20.32 -33.11 -6.92
N GLU A 439 -20.29 -34.17 -6.12
CA GLU A 439 -21.38 -34.44 -5.19
C GLU A 439 -21.59 -33.24 -4.24
N ARG A 440 -22.85 -32.76 -4.17
CA ARG A 440 -23.29 -31.68 -3.27
C ARG A 440 -22.49 -30.38 -3.41
N ALA A 441 -21.99 -30.09 -4.61
CA ALA A 441 -21.31 -28.83 -4.90
C ALA A 441 -22.22 -27.82 -5.61
N GLU A 442 -22.03 -26.54 -5.31
CA GLU A 442 -22.66 -25.41 -6.00
C GLU A 442 -21.58 -24.46 -6.54
N PHE A 443 -21.72 -24.11 -7.81
CA PHE A 443 -20.86 -23.15 -8.50
C PHE A 443 -21.41 -21.74 -8.41
N GLY A 444 -20.52 -20.75 -8.40
CA GLY A 444 -20.91 -19.37 -8.62
C GLY A 444 -19.73 -18.42 -8.59
N ILE A 445 -20.04 -17.13 -8.43
CA ILE A 445 -19.05 -16.07 -8.31
C ILE A 445 -19.30 -15.35 -6.98
N GLU A 446 -18.24 -15.11 -6.23
CA GLU A 446 -18.26 -14.30 -5.02
C GLU A 446 -16.94 -13.53 -4.88
N ALA A 447 -17.03 -12.27 -4.43
CA ALA A 447 -15.85 -11.42 -4.21
C ALA A 447 -14.93 -11.36 -5.45
N ASN A 448 -15.54 -11.23 -6.63
CA ASN A 448 -14.88 -11.23 -7.92
C ASN A 448 -14.06 -12.49 -8.26
N MET A 449 -14.38 -13.62 -7.62
CA MET A 449 -13.70 -14.90 -7.81
C MET A 449 -14.71 -16.01 -8.09
N PRO A 450 -14.43 -16.95 -9.01
CA PRO A 450 -15.18 -18.18 -9.10
C PRO A 450 -15.07 -18.97 -7.79
N VAL A 451 -16.18 -19.52 -7.33
CA VAL A 451 -16.28 -20.24 -6.07
C VAL A 451 -17.04 -21.55 -6.24
N VAL A 452 -16.56 -22.59 -5.54
CA VAL A 452 -17.20 -23.91 -5.45
C VAL A 452 -17.54 -24.16 -3.98
N ARG A 453 -18.82 -24.37 -3.66
CA ARG A 453 -19.29 -24.59 -2.28
C ARG A 453 -19.79 -26.02 -2.09
N TYR A 454 -19.34 -26.69 -1.05
CA TYR A 454 -19.73 -28.05 -0.71
C TYR A 454 -20.73 -28.06 0.45
N LYS A 455 -21.75 -28.91 0.33
CA LYS A 455 -22.79 -29.09 1.35
C LYS A 455 -22.86 -30.52 1.88
N SER A 456 -23.36 -30.68 3.11
CA SER A 456 -23.67 -31.97 3.71
C SER A 456 -24.91 -32.61 3.09
N ALA A 457 -25.24 -33.84 3.47
CA ALA A 457 -26.47 -34.51 3.01
C ALA A 457 -27.73 -33.71 3.41
N GLU A 458 -27.65 -33.06 4.56
CA GLU A 458 -28.66 -32.21 5.17
C GLU A 458 -28.63 -30.77 4.62
N GLY A 459 -27.72 -30.46 3.69
CA GLY A 459 -27.62 -29.15 3.04
C GLY A 459 -26.79 -28.10 3.80
N SER A 460 -26.12 -28.47 4.89
CA SER A 460 -25.29 -27.54 5.67
C SER A 460 -23.96 -27.26 4.98
N PHE A 461 -23.41 -26.05 5.13
CA PHE A 461 -22.09 -25.68 4.59
C PHE A 461 -20.99 -26.58 5.17
N ILE A 462 -20.12 -27.11 4.31
CA ILE A 462 -18.92 -27.87 4.71
C ILE A 462 -17.66 -27.02 4.46
N ARG A 463 -17.46 -26.65 3.20
CA ARG A 463 -16.28 -25.90 2.76
C ARG A 463 -16.59 -25.11 1.49
N ALA A 464 -15.77 -24.12 1.20
CA ALA A 464 -15.78 -23.43 -0.09
C ALA A 464 -14.37 -23.18 -0.61
N ILE A 465 -14.24 -23.14 -1.93
CA ILE A 465 -12.96 -22.92 -2.62
C ILE A 465 -13.14 -21.77 -3.60
N TRP A 466 -12.37 -20.70 -3.43
CA TRP A 466 -12.27 -19.58 -4.36
C TRP A 466 -11.03 -19.75 -5.22
N LEU A 467 -11.22 -19.72 -6.54
CA LEU A 467 -10.13 -19.91 -7.49
C LEU A 467 -9.44 -18.59 -7.80
N MET A 468 -8.11 -18.58 -7.75
CA MET A 468 -7.32 -17.46 -8.27
C MET A 468 -7.52 -17.34 -9.79
N THR A 469 -7.72 -16.12 -10.27
CA THR A 469 -7.91 -15.81 -11.69
C THR A 469 -7.22 -14.51 -12.06
N ASN A 470 -7.09 -14.24 -13.36
CA ASN A 470 -6.61 -12.95 -13.84
C ASN A 470 -7.48 -11.78 -13.37
N SER A 471 -8.82 -11.93 -13.34
CA SER A 471 -9.72 -10.87 -12.85
C SER A 471 -9.48 -10.55 -11.38
N ALA A 472 -9.38 -11.58 -10.53
CA ALA A 472 -9.12 -11.42 -9.11
C ALA A 472 -7.75 -10.77 -8.85
N LEU A 473 -6.71 -11.23 -9.56
CA LEU A 473 -5.38 -10.66 -9.45
C LEU A 473 -5.34 -9.19 -9.91
N ARG A 474 -6.01 -8.85 -11.02
CA ARG A 474 -6.10 -7.47 -11.53
C ARG A 474 -6.85 -6.56 -10.58
N ASP A 475 -7.92 -7.03 -9.94
CA ASP A 475 -8.65 -6.24 -8.94
C ASP A 475 -7.76 -5.91 -7.73
N ARG A 476 -7.04 -6.92 -7.21
CA ARG A 476 -6.09 -6.75 -6.10
C ARG A 476 -4.97 -5.77 -6.45
N LEU A 477 -4.33 -5.93 -7.61
CA LEU A 477 -3.26 -5.04 -8.07
C LEU A 477 -3.76 -3.63 -8.41
N GLY A 478 -4.98 -3.51 -8.93
CA GLY A 478 -5.63 -2.23 -9.20
C GLY A 478 -5.84 -1.40 -7.93
N ALA A 479 -6.12 -2.06 -6.80
CA ALA A 479 -6.18 -1.43 -5.49
C ALA A 479 -4.89 -0.67 -5.14
N LEU A 480 -3.75 -1.33 -5.41
CA LEU A 480 -2.42 -0.79 -5.12
C LEU A 480 -2.10 0.40 -6.04
N LEU A 481 -2.50 0.33 -7.32
CA LEU A 481 -2.34 1.44 -8.26
C LEU A 481 -3.14 2.69 -7.83
N ILE A 482 -4.38 2.52 -7.36
CA ILE A 482 -5.20 3.63 -6.85
C ILE A 482 -4.53 4.30 -5.65
N GLY A 483 -3.99 3.50 -4.72
CA GLY A 483 -3.24 4.00 -3.57
C GLY A 483 -1.85 4.53 -3.91
N ASN A 484 -1.36 4.32 -5.14
CA ASN A 484 0.02 4.55 -5.55
C ASN A 484 1.03 3.91 -4.59
N TRP A 485 0.77 2.64 -4.21
CA TRP A 485 1.70 1.81 -3.48
C TRP A 485 2.89 1.43 -4.38
N ALA A 486 4.09 1.40 -3.80
CA ALA A 486 5.35 1.19 -4.51
C ALA A 486 5.47 -0.18 -5.20
N GLY A 487 4.74 -1.20 -4.74
CA GLY A 487 4.75 -2.48 -5.45
C GLY A 487 4.04 -3.63 -4.75
N VAL A 488 4.45 -4.83 -5.13
CA VAL A 488 3.88 -6.10 -4.65
C VAL A 488 4.97 -7.16 -4.48
N GLN A 489 4.89 -7.93 -3.40
CA GLN A 489 5.62 -9.17 -3.20
C GLN A 489 4.69 -10.36 -3.48
N VAL A 490 5.20 -11.34 -4.22
CA VAL A 490 4.47 -12.57 -4.53
C VAL A 490 5.27 -13.77 -4.01
N PRO A 491 5.05 -14.19 -2.76
CA PRO A 491 5.93 -15.12 -2.06
C PRO A 491 5.83 -16.55 -2.59
N ASP A 492 4.72 -16.90 -3.23
CA ASP A 492 4.47 -18.25 -3.72
C ASP A 492 4.66 -18.39 -5.23
N LEU A 493 5.11 -17.34 -5.94
CA LEU A 493 5.21 -17.37 -7.40
C LEU A 493 6.04 -18.55 -7.92
N ALA A 494 7.10 -18.95 -7.20
CA ALA A 494 7.95 -20.09 -7.56
C ALA A 494 7.40 -21.46 -7.10
N ALA A 495 6.39 -21.50 -6.23
CA ALA A 495 5.84 -22.73 -5.69
C ALA A 495 4.99 -23.51 -6.72
N GLU A 496 5.01 -24.85 -6.65
CA GLU A 496 4.24 -25.75 -7.54
C GLU A 496 2.72 -25.50 -7.52
N GLY A 497 2.20 -24.94 -6.42
CA GLY A 497 0.77 -24.65 -6.24
C GLY A 497 0.30 -23.26 -6.70
N ALA A 498 1.16 -22.40 -7.25
CA ALA A 498 0.75 -21.05 -7.64
C ALA A 498 -0.03 -21.00 -8.96
N TYR A 499 -0.92 -20.02 -9.09
CA TYR A 499 -1.57 -19.68 -10.36
C TYR A 499 -0.58 -18.99 -11.31
N ARG A 500 0.27 -19.78 -11.99
CA ARG A 500 1.33 -19.28 -12.89
C ARG A 500 0.80 -18.49 -14.09
N GLN A 501 -0.46 -18.70 -14.52
CA GLN A 501 -1.07 -17.93 -15.60
C GLN A 501 -1.21 -16.43 -15.25
N GLY A 502 -1.22 -16.08 -13.96
CA GLY A 502 -1.19 -14.70 -13.49
C GLY A 502 0.12 -13.97 -13.78
N ALA A 503 1.17 -14.64 -14.28
CA ALA A 503 2.45 -14.01 -14.58
C ALA A 503 2.35 -12.88 -15.61
N SER A 504 1.47 -13.00 -16.62
CA SER A 504 1.21 -11.94 -17.60
C SER A 504 0.63 -10.68 -16.95
N VAL A 505 -0.33 -10.86 -16.03
CA VAL A 505 -0.93 -9.77 -15.25
C VAL A 505 0.12 -9.07 -14.38
N LEU A 506 1.04 -9.81 -13.76
CA LEU A 506 2.14 -9.24 -12.99
C LEU A 506 3.09 -8.42 -13.87
N MET A 507 3.35 -8.85 -15.10
CA MET A 507 4.17 -8.08 -16.05
C MET A 507 3.47 -6.81 -16.52
N GLU A 508 2.17 -6.86 -16.76
CA GLU A 508 1.38 -5.67 -17.05
C GLU A 508 1.39 -4.68 -15.88
N TYR A 509 1.30 -5.17 -14.64
CA TYR A 509 1.42 -4.34 -13.44
C TYR A 509 2.79 -3.66 -13.34
N LYS A 510 3.89 -4.42 -13.48
CA LYS A 510 5.27 -3.89 -13.45
C LYS A 510 5.51 -2.81 -14.53
N THR A 511 4.89 -2.99 -15.69
CA THR A 511 5.05 -2.09 -16.83
C THR A 511 3.99 -0.98 -16.89
N TYR A 512 3.03 -0.98 -15.96
CA TYR A 512 1.98 0.03 -15.89
C TYR A 512 2.55 1.45 -15.81
N ARG A 513 1.93 2.36 -16.57
CA ARG A 513 2.22 3.79 -16.54
C ARG A 513 0.94 4.58 -16.28
N PRO A 514 1.02 5.70 -15.54
CA PRO A 514 -0.15 6.52 -15.26
C PRO A 514 -0.82 7.00 -16.54
N GLY A 515 -2.15 6.97 -16.56
CA GLY A 515 -2.95 7.32 -17.74
C GLY A 515 -3.19 6.14 -18.69
N GLN A 516 -2.53 4.99 -18.49
CA GLN A 516 -2.97 3.74 -19.11
C GLN A 516 -4.23 3.20 -18.43
N THR A 517 -5.11 2.61 -19.21
CA THR A 517 -6.31 1.94 -18.69
C THR A 517 -5.90 0.67 -17.96
N TRP A 518 -6.17 0.60 -16.65
CA TRP A 518 -6.10 -0.65 -15.89
C TRP A 518 -7.46 -1.35 -15.95
N PHE A 519 -7.56 -2.37 -16.80
CA PHE A 519 -8.81 -3.11 -16.99
C PHE A 519 -8.93 -4.22 -15.94
N VAL A 520 -10.07 -4.27 -15.23
CA VAL A 520 -10.46 -5.40 -14.39
C VAL A 520 -11.57 -6.14 -15.13
N PRO A 521 -11.30 -7.32 -15.72
CA PRO A 521 -12.32 -8.09 -16.41
C PRO A 521 -13.41 -8.52 -15.44
N VAL A 522 -14.65 -8.58 -15.92
CA VAL A 522 -15.73 -9.22 -15.17
C VAL A 522 -15.36 -10.70 -15.03
N PRO A 523 -15.32 -11.25 -13.80
CA PRO A 523 -15.11 -12.68 -13.63
C PRO A 523 -16.26 -13.43 -14.31
N ALA A 524 -15.90 -14.33 -15.22
CA ALA A 524 -16.85 -15.26 -15.80
C ALA A 524 -16.99 -16.50 -14.90
N ASP A 525 -18.14 -17.16 -14.99
CA ASP A 525 -18.23 -18.54 -14.51
C ASP A 525 -17.17 -19.38 -15.23
N LEU A 526 -16.61 -20.38 -14.55
CA LEU A 526 -15.61 -21.25 -15.16
C LEU A 526 -16.18 -21.87 -16.42
N ALA A 527 -15.48 -21.72 -17.54
CA ALA A 527 -15.85 -22.33 -18.81
C ALA A 527 -15.11 -23.66 -19.01
N VAL A 528 -15.83 -24.68 -19.46
CA VAL A 528 -15.32 -26.02 -19.74
C VAL A 528 -15.42 -26.26 -21.24
N ARG A 529 -14.27 -26.50 -21.86
CA ARG A 529 -14.17 -27.04 -23.22
C ARG A 529 -14.34 -28.54 -23.17
N TRP A 530 -15.42 -29.01 -23.77
CA TRP A 530 -15.75 -30.42 -23.95
C TRP A 530 -15.32 -30.86 -25.34
N ARG A 531 -14.71 -32.05 -25.43
CA ARG A 531 -14.32 -32.65 -26.70
C ARG A 531 -14.66 -34.14 -26.70
N ALA A 532 -15.47 -34.57 -27.67
CA ALA A 532 -15.71 -35.97 -28.00
C ALA A 532 -14.81 -36.36 -29.18
N SER A 533 -14.06 -37.46 -29.06
CA SER A 533 -13.03 -37.83 -30.03
C SER A 533 -12.78 -39.34 -30.13
N VAL A 534 -12.24 -39.77 -31.25
CA VAL A 534 -11.74 -41.14 -31.49
C VAL A 534 -10.34 -41.03 -32.07
N GLY A 535 -9.33 -41.42 -31.30
CA GLY A 535 -7.94 -41.14 -31.67
C GLY A 535 -7.70 -39.63 -31.79
N THR A 536 -7.30 -39.16 -32.97
CA THR A 536 -7.13 -37.73 -33.29
C THR A 536 -8.36 -37.08 -33.92
N LEU A 537 -9.36 -37.89 -34.32
CA LEU A 537 -10.60 -37.38 -34.93
C LEU A 537 -11.48 -36.75 -33.85
N THR A 538 -11.78 -35.46 -34.00
CA THR A 538 -12.77 -34.77 -33.16
C THR A 538 -14.15 -34.96 -33.75
N LEU A 539 -15.05 -35.55 -32.98
CA LEU A 539 -16.45 -35.76 -33.36
C LEU A 539 -17.32 -34.57 -32.98
N ALA A 540 -17.05 -33.95 -31.83
CA ALA A 540 -17.72 -32.74 -31.36
C ALA A 540 -16.81 -31.97 -30.41
N GLU A 541 -16.92 -30.64 -30.44
CA GLU A 541 -16.29 -29.74 -29.47
C GLU A 541 -17.26 -28.61 -29.12
N GLN A 542 -17.42 -28.33 -27.83
CA GLN A 542 -18.28 -27.27 -27.31
C GLN A 542 -17.63 -26.62 -26.09
N VAL A 543 -17.93 -25.36 -25.84
CA VAL A 543 -17.52 -24.66 -24.62
C VAL A 543 -18.78 -24.29 -23.86
N GLU A 544 -18.88 -24.79 -22.63
CA GLU A 544 -20.05 -24.63 -21.77
C GLU A 544 -19.63 -24.05 -20.41
N GLY A 545 -20.55 -23.45 -19.66
CA GLY A 545 -20.28 -23.12 -18.25
C GLY A 545 -20.04 -24.39 -17.43
N ILE A 546 -19.26 -24.33 -16.35
CA ILE A 546 -18.87 -25.52 -15.57
C ILE A 546 -20.05 -26.29 -14.99
N GLY A 547 -21.13 -25.58 -14.64
CA GLY A 547 -22.38 -26.17 -14.19
C GLY A 547 -23.31 -26.58 -15.34
N GLN A 548 -22.96 -26.37 -16.60
CA GLN A 548 -23.80 -26.69 -17.76
C GLN A 548 -23.42 -28.05 -18.37
N PRO A 549 -24.40 -28.85 -18.81
CA PRO A 549 -24.13 -30.16 -19.40
C PRO A 549 -23.69 -30.04 -20.87
N PHE A 550 -22.65 -30.78 -21.25
CA PHE A 550 -22.32 -31.09 -22.63
C PHE A 550 -23.27 -32.13 -23.19
N ARG A 551 -23.87 -31.86 -24.35
CA ARG A 551 -24.81 -32.77 -25.01
C ARG A 551 -24.21 -33.30 -26.30
N PHE A 552 -24.12 -34.62 -26.42
CA PHE A 552 -23.52 -35.28 -27.58
C PHE A 552 -24.39 -36.44 -28.04
N THR A 553 -24.55 -36.61 -29.35
CA THR A 553 -25.33 -37.69 -29.96
C THR A 553 -24.40 -38.50 -30.87
N PRO A 554 -23.98 -39.72 -30.47
CA PRO A 554 -23.16 -40.57 -31.31
C PRO A 554 -24.00 -41.24 -32.40
N ASP A 555 -23.47 -41.30 -33.62
CA ASP A 555 -24.11 -41.90 -34.81
C ASP A 555 -24.04 -43.44 -34.85
N GLY A 556 -23.29 -44.06 -33.93
CA GLY A 556 -23.04 -45.50 -33.90
C GLY A 556 -21.86 -45.97 -34.76
N THR A 557 -21.17 -45.08 -35.46
CA THR A 557 -19.99 -45.42 -36.28
C THR A 557 -18.85 -45.98 -35.44
N TYR A 558 -18.67 -45.46 -34.21
CA TYR A 558 -17.60 -45.83 -33.31
C TYR A 558 -18.14 -46.40 -32.00
N ARG A 559 -17.55 -47.53 -31.56
CA ARG A 559 -17.91 -48.18 -30.30
C ARG A 559 -17.44 -47.40 -29.09
N ASP A 560 -16.20 -46.92 -29.11
CA ASP A 560 -15.56 -46.26 -27.96
C ASP A 560 -15.22 -44.81 -28.32
N ILE A 561 -15.86 -43.86 -27.66
CA ILE A 561 -15.68 -42.41 -27.88
C ILE A 561 -15.10 -41.78 -26.61
N GLN A 562 -13.94 -41.15 -26.74
CA GLN A 562 -13.28 -40.44 -25.64
C GLN A 562 -13.90 -39.06 -25.48
N VAL A 563 -14.40 -38.76 -24.29
CA VAL A 563 -14.87 -37.41 -23.93
C VAL A 563 -13.95 -36.80 -22.88
N SER A 564 -13.42 -35.62 -23.16
CA SER A 564 -12.60 -34.85 -22.22
C SER A 564 -13.25 -33.52 -21.89
N ALA A 565 -13.16 -33.12 -20.61
CA ALA A 565 -13.52 -31.81 -20.09
C ALA A 565 -12.24 -31.09 -19.65
N VAL A 566 -12.04 -29.88 -20.15
CA VAL A 566 -10.84 -29.07 -19.90
C VAL A 566 -11.28 -27.64 -19.55
N LEU A 567 -10.71 -27.00 -18.53
CA LEU A 567 -10.95 -25.58 -18.30
C LEU A 567 -10.44 -24.76 -19.49
N ALA A 568 -11.34 -24.01 -20.12
CA ALA A 568 -11.05 -23.35 -21.39
C ALA A 568 -9.92 -22.31 -21.26
N GLU A 569 -9.87 -21.57 -20.15
CA GLU A 569 -8.87 -20.51 -19.95
C GLU A 569 -7.45 -21.03 -19.67
N LEU A 570 -7.34 -22.23 -19.10
CA LEU A 570 -6.08 -22.72 -18.52
C LEU A 570 -5.54 -23.96 -19.21
N ASP A 571 -6.31 -24.48 -20.16
CA ASP A 571 -6.11 -25.81 -20.75
C ASP A 571 -5.89 -26.90 -19.68
N PHE A 572 -6.54 -26.72 -18.52
CA PHE A 572 -6.37 -27.61 -17.39
C PHE A 572 -7.33 -28.79 -17.51
N PRO A 573 -6.83 -30.05 -17.56
CA PRO A 573 -7.69 -31.22 -17.67
C PRO A 573 -8.49 -31.40 -16.38
N LEU A 574 -9.82 -31.31 -16.49
CA LEU A 574 -10.72 -31.54 -15.36
C LEU A 574 -11.06 -33.01 -15.26
N ALA A 575 -11.60 -33.58 -16.33
CA ALA A 575 -12.11 -34.94 -16.33
C ALA A 575 -12.03 -35.58 -17.71
N ARG A 576 -12.03 -36.91 -17.74
CA ARG A 576 -12.07 -37.70 -18.97
C ARG A 576 -12.88 -38.97 -18.73
N THR A 577 -13.68 -39.35 -19.72
CA THR A 577 -14.43 -40.61 -19.71
C THR A 577 -14.48 -41.23 -21.10
N THR A 578 -14.91 -42.49 -21.17
CA THR A 578 -15.15 -43.21 -22.43
C THR A 578 -16.63 -43.56 -22.52
N LEU A 579 -17.29 -43.07 -23.55
CA LEU A 579 -18.65 -43.47 -23.89
C LEU A 579 -18.58 -44.76 -24.70
N GLN A 580 -19.40 -45.75 -24.33
CA GLN A 580 -19.58 -46.98 -25.09
C GLN A 580 -20.90 -46.92 -25.86
N VAL A 581 -20.85 -47.16 -27.16
CA VAL A 581 -22.00 -47.18 -28.06
C VAL A 581 -22.23 -48.60 -28.56
N ALA A 582 -23.46 -49.08 -28.49
CA ALA A 582 -23.88 -50.35 -29.04
C ALA A 582 -23.72 -50.34 -30.57
N ARG A 583 -23.35 -51.48 -31.13
CA ARG A 583 -23.28 -51.68 -32.58
C ARG A 583 -24.64 -52.05 -33.15
#